data_AF-A0A7Y2BZG5-F1
#
_entry.id   AF-A0A7Y2BZG5-F1
#
_cell.length_a   1.000
_cell.length_b   1.000
_cell.length_c   1.000
_cell.angle_alpha   90.00
_cell.angle_beta   90.00
_cell.angle_gamma   90.00
#
_symmetry.space_group_name_H-M   'P 1'
#
loop_
_entity.id
_entity.type
_entity.pdbx_description
1 polymer ?
#
loop_
_entity_poly.entity_id
_entity_poly.type
_entity_poly.pdbx_seq_one_letter_code
_entity_poly.pdbx_strand_id
1 'polypeptide(L)'
;MSREQALQVINLVIELLTPEHKWTKDGLFDQECRITDSAFTLSCALKLMQLSVTGNYESRNLVMRKVRNKIKWHFFWRQGFHPIYAFNKHKKTTYDDVMLVLDKVKASLQS
;
A
#
# COMPACT_ATOMS: atom_id res chain seq x y z
N MET A 1 -9.48 0.27 13.43
CA MET A 1 -8.03 0.60 13.52
C MET A 1 -7.85 2.01 14.05
N SER A 2 -7.04 2.19 15.11
CA SER A 2 -6.68 3.51 15.66
C SER A 2 -5.69 4.25 14.76
N ARG A 3 -5.40 5.51 15.07
CA ARG A 3 -4.43 6.31 14.33
C ARG A 3 -3.00 5.79 14.53
N GLU A 4 -2.67 5.38 15.74
CA GLU A 4 -1.38 4.80 16.11
C GLU A 4 -1.14 3.50 15.34
N GLN A 5 -2.13 2.60 15.33
CA GLN A 5 -2.08 1.37 14.55
C GLN A 5 -1.92 1.65 13.05
N ALA A 6 -2.64 2.65 12.52
CA ALA A 6 -2.52 3.03 11.12
C ALA A 6 -1.11 3.55 10.76
N LEU A 7 -0.52 4.36 11.65
CA LEU A 7 0.84 4.85 11.48
C LEU A 7 1.87 3.72 11.55
N GLN A 8 1.69 2.77 12.49
CA GLN A 8 2.52 1.58 12.60
C GLN A 8 2.47 0.73 11.32
N VAL A 9 1.27 0.44 10.80
CA VAL A 9 1.10 -0.29 9.53
C VAL A 9 1.84 0.41 8.40
N ILE A 10 1.67 1.72 8.23
CA ILE A 10 2.31 2.44 7.12
C ILE A 10 3.84 2.48 7.26
N ASN A 11 4.37 2.64 8.47
CA ASN A 11 5.82 2.56 8.69
C ASN A 11 6.38 1.19 8.30
N LEU A 12 5.71 0.10 8.68
CA LEU A 12 6.14 -1.25 8.31
C LEU A 12 6.01 -1.52 6.80
N VAL A 13 5.01 -0.97 6.14
CA VAL A 13 4.88 -1.06 4.67
C VAL A 13 6.03 -0.33 3.97
N ILE A 14 6.37 0.87 4.45
CA ILE A 14 7.51 1.64 3.94
C ILE A 14 8.80 0.85 4.15
N GLU A 15 9.04 0.29 5.34
CA GLU A 15 10.21 -0.52 5.63
C GLU A 15 10.31 -1.74 4.69
N LEU A 16 9.21 -2.49 4.54
CA LEU A 16 9.14 -3.66 3.67
C LEU A 16 9.47 -3.34 2.21
N LEU A 17 9.03 -2.18 1.73
CA LEU A 17 9.22 -1.73 0.34
C LEU A 17 10.40 -0.78 0.16
N THR A 18 11.18 -0.47 1.20
CA THR A 18 12.35 0.43 1.10
C THR A 18 13.41 -0.10 0.12
N PRO A 19 13.72 -1.40 0.09
CA PRO A 19 14.53 -1.94 -0.99
C PRO A 19 13.70 -2.00 -2.28
N GLU A 20 14.10 -1.30 -3.34
CA GLU A 20 13.31 -1.25 -4.59
C GLU A 20 12.95 -2.64 -5.15
N HIS A 21 13.88 -3.60 -5.05
CA HIS A 21 13.65 -4.99 -5.48
C HIS A 21 12.56 -5.74 -4.68
N LYS A 22 12.13 -5.20 -3.54
CA LYS A 22 11.01 -5.74 -2.74
C LYS A 22 9.65 -5.29 -3.28
N TRP A 23 9.60 -4.33 -4.20
CA TRP A 23 8.37 -3.93 -4.86
C TRP A 23 8.24 -4.59 -6.23
N THR A 24 7.01 -4.98 -6.59
CA THR A 24 6.70 -5.44 -7.94
C THR A 24 5.33 -4.95 -8.43
N LYS A 25 5.21 -4.79 -9.75
CA LYS A 25 3.93 -4.61 -10.45
C LYS A 25 3.20 -5.93 -10.65
N ASP A 26 3.94 -7.03 -10.61
CA ASP A 26 3.49 -8.35 -10.99
C ASP A 26 2.69 -8.96 -9.86
N GLY A 27 1.40 -9.13 -10.12
CA GLY A 27 0.46 -9.73 -9.21
C GLY A 27 -0.94 -9.74 -9.80
N LEU A 28 -1.75 -10.68 -9.31
CA LEU A 28 -3.18 -10.73 -9.59
C LEU A 28 -3.96 -9.96 -8.52
N PHE A 29 -5.14 -9.49 -8.91
CA PHE A 29 -6.08 -8.98 -7.93
C PHE A 29 -6.49 -10.13 -6.99
N ASP A 30 -6.57 -9.86 -5.69
CA ASP A 30 -6.87 -10.85 -4.64
C ASP A 30 -5.93 -12.07 -4.58
N GLN A 31 -4.72 -11.96 -5.14
CA GLN A 31 -3.68 -12.97 -4.95
C GLN A 31 -3.39 -13.19 -3.46
N GLU A 32 -3.14 -14.44 -3.08
CA GLU A 32 -2.64 -14.77 -1.75
C GLU A 32 -1.25 -14.14 -1.55
N CYS A 33 -1.07 -13.40 -0.46
CA CYS A 33 0.17 -12.72 -0.15
C CYS A 33 0.91 -13.54 0.90
N ARG A 34 2.15 -13.95 0.62
CA ARG A 34 2.95 -14.76 1.55
C ARG A 34 4.13 -13.95 2.04
N ILE A 35 4.41 -14.01 3.33
CA ILE A 35 5.54 -13.26 3.92
C ILE A 35 6.90 -13.71 3.36
N THR A 36 6.97 -14.89 2.78
CA THR A 36 8.16 -15.48 2.13
C THR A 36 8.38 -14.99 0.70
N ASP A 37 7.48 -14.17 0.15
CA ASP A 37 7.60 -13.67 -1.22
C ASP A 37 8.86 -12.79 -1.34
N SER A 38 9.56 -12.90 -2.48
CA SER A 38 10.78 -12.13 -2.73
C SER A 38 10.47 -10.64 -2.94
N ALA A 39 9.31 -10.32 -3.53
CA ALA A 39 8.79 -8.99 -3.79
C ALA A 39 7.27 -8.94 -3.62
N PHE A 40 6.72 -7.74 -3.41
CA PHE A 40 5.33 -7.51 -3.06
C PHE A 40 4.69 -6.42 -3.93
N THR A 41 3.42 -6.62 -4.28
CA THR A 41 2.58 -5.51 -4.75
C THR A 41 2.20 -4.60 -3.57
N LEU A 42 1.85 -3.34 -3.85
CA LEU A 42 1.37 -2.42 -2.81
C LEU A 42 0.18 -3.00 -2.01
N SER A 43 -0.76 -3.67 -2.68
CA SER A 43 -1.89 -4.33 -2.03
C SER A 43 -1.44 -5.42 -1.06
N CYS A 44 -0.45 -6.24 -1.46
CA CYS A 44 0.06 -7.31 -0.60
C CYS A 44 0.84 -6.78 0.60
N ALA A 45 1.71 -5.79 0.40
CA ALA A 45 2.42 -5.16 1.51
C ALA A 45 1.44 -4.58 2.54
N LEU A 46 0.42 -3.85 2.08
CA LEU A 46 -0.63 -3.30 2.96
C LEU A 46 -1.40 -4.39 3.70
N LYS A 47 -1.77 -5.49 3.03
CA LYS A 47 -2.51 -6.59 3.65
C LYS A 47 -1.67 -7.30 4.72
N LEU A 48 -0.43 -7.66 4.40
CA LEU A 48 0.47 -8.36 5.33
C LEU A 48 0.74 -7.51 6.58
N MET A 49 1.00 -6.22 6.41
CA MET A 49 1.31 -5.36 7.56
C MET A 49 0.07 -5.01 8.38
N GLN A 50 -1.12 -5.01 7.79
CA GLN A 50 -2.36 -4.92 8.58
C GLN A 50 -2.57 -6.16 9.45
N LEU A 51 -2.36 -7.35 8.88
CA LEU A 51 -2.47 -8.62 9.59
C LEU A 51 -1.46 -8.69 10.74
N SER A 52 -0.21 -8.25 10.52
CA SER A 52 0.82 -8.29 11.57
C SER A 52 0.53 -7.34 12.74
N VAL A 53 -0.09 -6.18 12.48
CA VAL A 53 -0.38 -5.18 13.54
C VAL A 53 -1.71 -5.45 14.25
N THR A 54 -2.73 -5.91 13.53
CA THR A 54 -4.10 -5.99 14.05
C THR A 54 -4.67 -7.40 14.14
N GLY A 55 -3.96 -8.41 13.63
CA GLY A 55 -4.46 -9.78 13.50
C GLY A 55 -5.51 -9.97 12.42
N ASN A 56 -6.01 -8.90 11.80
CA ASN A 56 -7.10 -8.93 10.83
C ASN A 56 -6.80 -8.04 9.61
N TYR A 57 -7.41 -8.37 8.47
CA TYR A 57 -7.37 -7.52 7.27
C TYR A 57 -8.74 -6.90 7.03
N GLU A 58 -8.77 -5.57 6.85
CA GLU A 58 -9.98 -4.82 6.57
C GLU A 58 -9.78 -3.88 5.37
N SER A 59 -10.39 -4.20 4.23
CA SER A 59 -10.24 -3.43 2.99
C SER A 59 -10.73 -1.97 3.09
N ARG A 60 -11.58 -1.66 4.08
CA ARG A 60 -12.18 -0.33 4.32
C ARG A 60 -11.58 0.44 5.49
N ASN A 61 -10.51 -0.05 6.11
CA ASN A 61 -9.91 0.63 7.26
C ASN A 61 -9.24 1.98 6.90
N LEU A 62 -8.78 2.68 7.95
CA LEU A 62 -8.19 4.01 7.85
C LEU A 62 -7.01 4.07 6.87
N VAL A 63 -6.09 3.11 6.95
CA VAL A 63 -4.91 3.01 6.09
C VAL A 63 -5.33 2.89 4.62
N MET A 64 -6.18 1.90 4.32
CA MET A 64 -6.63 1.65 2.96
C MET A 64 -7.36 2.87 2.37
N ARG A 65 -8.20 3.54 3.17
CA ARG A 65 -8.88 4.78 2.76
C ARG A 65 -7.90 5.90 2.45
N LYS A 66 -6.89 6.12 3.30
CA LYS A 66 -5.88 7.17 3.10
C LYS A 66 -5.04 6.89 1.85
N VAL A 67 -4.59 5.66 1.63
CA VAL A 67 -3.86 5.25 0.41
C VAL A 67 -4.70 5.53 -0.84
N ARG A 68 -5.96 5.06 -0.88
CA ARG A 68 -6.87 5.33 -2.00
C ARG A 68 -7.03 6.81 -2.29
N ASN A 69 -7.20 7.61 -1.24
CA ASN A 69 -7.32 9.06 -1.39
C ASN A 69 -6.03 9.64 -1.99
N LYS A 70 -4.84 9.29 -1.48
CA LYS A 70 -3.58 9.81 -2.02
C LYS A 70 -3.34 9.39 -3.48
N ILE A 71 -3.67 8.16 -3.83
CA ILE A 71 -3.67 7.71 -5.24
C ILE A 71 -4.64 8.56 -6.07
N LYS A 72 -5.87 8.78 -5.61
CA LYS A 72 -6.85 9.60 -6.32
C LYS A 72 -6.37 11.04 -6.53
N TRP A 73 -5.74 11.65 -5.51
CA TRP A 73 -5.28 13.04 -5.55
C TRP A 73 -4.06 13.25 -6.44
N HIS A 74 -3.09 12.32 -6.44
CA HIS A 74 -1.82 12.49 -7.15
C HIS A 74 -1.76 11.73 -8.48
N PHE A 75 -2.56 10.68 -8.62
CA PHE A 75 -2.48 9.71 -9.71
C PHE A 75 -3.89 9.31 -10.21
N PHE A 76 -4.82 10.27 -10.27
CA PHE A 76 -6.24 10.05 -10.58
C PHE A 76 -6.47 9.07 -11.75
N TRP A 77 -5.73 9.26 -12.85
CA TRP A 77 -5.85 8.47 -14.09
C TRP A 77 -5.29 7.05 -14.01
N ARG A 78 -4.64 6.68 -12.90
CA ARG A 78 -3.99 5.36 -12.72
C ARG A 78 -4.76 4.44 -11.77
N GLN A 79 -5.84 4.89 -11.13
CA GLN A 79 -6.52 4.15 -10.06
C GLN A 79 -7.54 3.10 -10.54
N GLY A 80 -8.11 3.22 -11.75
CA GLY A 80 -9.13 2.27 -12.24
C GLY A 80 -10.29 1.98 -11.26
N PHE A 81 -10.90 0.79 -11.37
CA PHE A 81 -11.99 0.34 -10.48
C PHE A 81 -11.51 -0.11 -9.10
N HIS A 82 -10.29 -0.67 -9.02
CA HIS A 82 -9.63 -1.07 -7.78
C HIS A 82 -8.40 -0.16 -7.54
N PRO A 83 -8.56 0.99 -6.85
CA PRO A 83 -7.55 2.06 -6.79
C PRO A 83 -6.11 1.62 -6.53
N ILE A 84 -5.91 0.78 -5.52
CA ILE A 84 -4.57 0.37 -5.07
C ILE A 84 -3.95 -0.62 -6.07
N TYR A 85 -4.70 -1.65 -6.46
CA TYR A 85 -4.24 -2.66 -7.40
C TYR A 85 -3.96 -2.08 -8.78
N ALA A 86 -4.91 -1.32 -9.33
CA ALA A 86 -4.75 -0.74 -10.65
C ALA A 86 -3.65 0.32 -10.67
N PHE A 87 -3.50 1.13 -9.62
CA PHE A 87 -2.35 2.04 -9.50
C PHE A 87 -1.03 1.26 -9.52
N ASN A 88 -0.88 0.21 -8.71
CA ASN A 88 0.34 -0.59 -8.67
C ASN A 88 0.68 -1.20 -10.05
N LYS A 89 -0.33 -1.75 -10.73
CA LYS A 89 -0.17 -2.44 -12.02
C LYS A 89 -0.06 -1.49 -13.22
N HIS A 90 -0.41 -0.22 -13.06
CA HIS A 90 -0.45 0.72 -14.17
C HIS A 90 0.95 0.89 -14.80
N LYS A 91 1.02 0.86 -16.14
CA LYS A 91 2.29 0.86 -16.89
C LYS A 91 3.23 2.01 -16.50
N LYS A 92 2.67 3.18 -16.18
CA LYS A 92 3.42 4.39 -15.81
C LYS A 92 3.77 4.51 -14.32
N THR A 93 3.28 3.61 -13.45
CA THR A 93 3.60 3.69 -12.02
C THR A 93 5.04 3.23 -11.80
N THR A 94 5.83 4.02 -11.08
CA THR A 94 7.21 3.67 -10.71
C THR A 94 7.30 3.28 -9.24
N TYR A 95 8.47 2.79 -8.84
CA TYR A 95 8.81 2.60 -7.44
C TYR A 95 8.63 3.91 -6.64
N ASP A 96 9.19 5.00 -7.15
CA ASP A 96 9.10 6.33 -6.52
C ASP A 96 7.65 6.81 -6.36
N ASP A 97 6.76 6.53 -7.31
CA ASP A 97 5.34 6.86 -7.18
C ASP A 97 4.70 6.13 -5.99
N VAL A 98 5.06 4.86 -5.77
CA VAL A 98 4.56 4.06 -4.65
C VAL A 98 5.08 4.61 -3.33
N MET A 99 6.37 4.89 -3.24
CA MET A 99 6.98 5.48 -2.03
C MET A 99 6.39 6.86 -1.74
N LEU A 100 6.19 7.71 -2.76
CA LEU A 100 5.53 9.00 -2.61
C LEU A 100 4.11 8.87 -2.03
N VAL A 101 3.30 7.89 -2.49
CA VAL A 101 1.97 7.65 -1.92
C VAL A 101 2.08 7.30 -0.45
N LEU A 102 2.99 6.39 -0.07
CA LEU A 102 3.18 5.95 1.31
C LEU A 102 3.62 7.11 2.22
N ASP A 103 4.56 7.93 1.77
CA ASP A 103 5.03 9.10 2.51
C ASP A 103 3.92 10.15 2.71
N LYS A 104 3.10 10.40 1.68
CA LYS A 104 1.95 11.30 1.81
C LYS A 104 0.88 10.75 2.75
N VAL A 105 0.71 9.43 2.81
CA VAL A 105 -0.18 8.81 3.80
C VAL A 105 0.39 8.98 5.20
N LYS A 106 1.67 8.65 5.42
CA LYS A 106 2.38 8.81 6.69
C LYS A 106 2.24 10.23 7.23
N ALA A 107 2.58 11.24 6.43
CA ALA A 107 2.44 12.65 6.80
C ALA A 107 0.99 13.00 7.22
N SER A 108 -0.01 12.48 6.50
CA SER A 108 -1.43 12.73 6.82
C SER A 108 -1.98 11.96 8.03
N LEU A 109 -1.19 11.02 8.57
CA LEU A 109 -1.45 10.32 9.83
C LEU A 109 -0.65 10.94 10.98
N GLN A 110 0.24 11.89 10.72
CA GLN A 110 1.01 12.65 11.72
C GLN A 110 0.43 14.05 11.98
N SER A 111 -0.31 14.63 11.01
CA SER A 111 -1.09 15.88 11.14
C SER A 111 -2.42 15.69 11.89
#